data_AF-A0A7C4MSS0-F1
#
_entry.id   AF-A0A7C4MSS0-F1
#
_cell.length_a   1.000
_cell.length_b   1.000
_cell.length_c   1.000
_cell.angle_alpha   90.00
_cell.angle_beta   90.00
_cell.angle_gamma   90.00
#
_symmetry.space_group_name_H-M   'P 1'
#
loop_
_entity.id
_entity.type
_entity.pdbx_description
1 polymer ?
#
loop_
_entity_poly.entity_id
_entity_poly.type
_entity_poly.pdbx_seq_one_letter_code
_entity_poly.pdbx_strand_id
1 'polypeptide(L)'
;MSIASRIKLFHLLHFSQPSSERLIYQIACENRCRRILEIGLDGARRAQRLLQAIARKRQLERLDNLPPVEYLGIDLFEAGNGASLKEVYRLLRSGGAQVRLLPGEPLATLARWSNEIGPVDLLLLSNSGGWQQSPRLWYFVPRLMTESSILLVEHRDSGEKTHWERLGQLQLDRLKKTADLRRAA
;
A
#
# COMPACT_ATOMS: atom_id res chain seq x y z
N MET A 1 5.97 18.77 -22.70
CA MET A 1 6.23 17.80 -21.61
C MET A 1 7.67 17.97 -21.15
N SER A 2 7.93 18.03 -19.84
CA SER A 2 9.30 18.29 -19.35
C SER A 2 10.12 17.00 -19.27
N ILE A 3 11.32 17.01 -19.86
CA ILE A 3 12.34 15.96 -19.71
C ILE A 3 12.58 15.66 -18.22
N ALA A 4 12.48 16.67 -17.35
CA ALA A 4 12.60 16.52 -15.92
C ALA A 4 11.57 15.56 -15.31
N SER A 5 10.33 15.53 -15.82
CA SER A 5 9.30 14.60 -15.32
C SER A 5 9.64 13.14 -15.64
N ARG A 6 10.22 12.89 -16.82
CA ARG A 6 10.69 11.55 -17.24
C ARG A 6 11.87 11.08 -16.38
N ILE A 7 12.86 11.95 -16.18
CA ILE A 7 14.03 11.66 -15.34
C ILE A 7 13.60 11.36 -13.91
N LYS A 8 12.71 12.19 -13.33
CA LYS A 8 12.22 11.97 -11.96
C LYS A 8 11.43 10.66 -11.82
N LEU A 9 10.58 10.32 -12.79
CA LEU A 9 9.87 9.05 -12.78
C LEU A 9 10.88 7.88 -12.87
N PHE A 10 11.81 7.94 -13.82
CA PHE A 10 12.84 6.92 -13.98
C PHE A 10 13.67 6.73 -12.71
N HIS A 11 14.05 7.82 -12.04
CA HIS A 11 14.71 7.75 -10.75
C HIS A 11 13.86 7.06 -9.70
N LEU A 12 12.56 7.40 -9.57
CA LEU A 12 11.67 6.73 -8.62
C LEU A 12 11.58 5.22 -8.89
N LEU A 13 11.46 4.81 -10.16
CA LEU A 13 11.29 3.41 -10.54
C LEU A 13 12.57 2.57 -10.40
N HIS A 14 13.76 3.15 -10.59
CA HIS A 14 15.00 2.38 -10.71
C HIS A 14 16.09 2.72 -9.68
N PHE A 15 16.10 3.95 -9.16
CA PHE A 15 17.18 4.46 -8.31
C PHE A 15 16.74 4.95 -6.93
N SER A 16 15.43 4.93 -6.62
CA SER A 16 14.93 5.33 -5.30
C SER A 16 15.49 4.44 -4.19
N GLN A 17 15.58 5.01 -2.99
CA GLN A 17 15.99 4.32 -1.77
C GLN A 17 14.88 4.43 -0.73
N PRO A 18 14.51 3.36 -0.01
CA PRO A 18 15.07 2.01 -0.07
C PRO A 18 14.86 1.29 -1.41
N SER A 19 15.82 0.48 -1.84
CA SER A 19 15.72 -0.29 -3.08
C SER A 19 14.56 -1.30 -3.07
N SER A 20 14.18 -1.78 -1.89
CA SER A 20 13.05 -2.69 -1.68
C SER A 20 11.70 -2.08 -2.09
N GLU A 21 11.54 -0.76 -2.05
CA GLU A 21 10.29 -0.08 -2.40
C GLU A 21 10.09 0.09 -3.91
N ARG A 22 11.15 -0.09 -4.72
CA ARG A 22 11.08 0.14 -6.18
C ARG A 22 10.02 -0.73 -6.86
N LEU A 23 9.89 -1.97 -6.39
CA LEU A 23 8.89 -2.92 -6.89
C LEU A 23 7.47 -2.36 -6.77
N ILE A 24 7.18 -1.67 -5.66
CA ILE A 24 5.87 -1.05 -5.42
C ILE A 24 5.57 -0.01 -6.49
N TYR A 25 6.54 0.86 -6.76
CA TYR A 25 6.38 1.95 -7.73
C TYR A 25 6.26 1.42 -9.16
N GLN A 26 7.03 0.39 -9.50
CA GLN A 26 6.98 -0.29 -10.80
C GLN A 26 5.60 -0.92 -11.01
N ILE A 27 5.16 -1.77 -10.08
CA ILE A 27 3.86 -2.45 -10.14
C ILE A 27 2.72 -1.46 -10.24
N ALA A 28 2.71 -0.41 -9.41
CA ALA A 28 1.65 0.58 -9.42
C ALA A 28 1.56 1.34 -10.75
N CYS A 29 2.71 1.67 -11.33
CA CYS A 29 2.77 2.36 -12.62
C CYS A 29 2.39 1.46 -13.80
N GLU A 30 2.87 0.21 -13.81
CA GLU A 30 2.63 -0.77 -14.87
C GLU A 30 1.15 -1.18 -14.93
N ASN A 31 0.54 -1.38 -13.77
CA ASN A 31 -0.86 -1.81 -13.65
C ASN A 31 -1.83 -0.63 -13.56
N ARG A 32 -1.33 0.60 -13.69
CA ARG A 32 -2.13 1.85 -13.61
C ARG A 32 -3.03 1.89 -12.37
N CYS A 33 -2.51 1.45 -11.22
CA CYS A 33 -3.29 1.38 -9.99
C CYS A 33 -3.86 2.75 -9.62
N ARG A 34 -5.15 2.80 -9.30
CA ARG A 34 -5.89 3.99 -8.94
C ARG A 34 -6.43 3.94 -7.52
N ARG A 35 -6.77 2.75 -7.03
CA ARG A 35 -7.30 2.56 -5.68
C ARG A 35 -6.30 1.76 -4.87
N ILE A 36 -5.71 2.40 -3.87
CA ILE A 36 -4.56 1.87 -3.14
C ILE A 36 -4.92 1.83 -1.66
N LEU A 37 -4.71 0.68 -1.03
CA LEU A 37 -4.77 0.53 0.42
C LEU A 37 -3.38 0.14 0.95
N GLU A 38 -2.88 0.89 1.91
CA GLU A 38 -1.66 0.59 2.64
C GLU A 38 -1.94 0.41 4.14
N ILE A 39 -1.40 -0.65 4.72
CA ILE A 39 -1.47 -0.97 6.14
C ILE A 39 -0.05 -0.88 6.72
N GLY A 40 0.14 0.05 7.67
CA GLY A 40 1.45 0.44 8.19
C GLY A 40 2.17 1.40 7.23
N LEU A 41 2.13 2.70 7.54
CA LEU A 41 2.58 3.76 6.64
C LEU A 41 4.02 4.22 6.89
N ASP A 42 4.65 3.84 8.01
CA ASP A 42 6.07 4.10 8.32
C ASP A 42 6.53 5.55 8.05
N GLY A 43 5.73 6.54 8.47
CA GLY A 43 6.02 7.97 8.25
C GLY A 43 5.72 8.48 6.83
N ALA A 44 4.97 7.73 6.04
CA ALA A 44 4.32 8.12 4.78
C ALA A 44 5.23 8.54 3.61
N ARG A 45 6.56 8.42 3.72
CA ARG A 45 7.48 8.72 2.62
C ARG A 45 7.30 7.78 1.43
N ARG A 46 7.11 6.48 1.69
CA ARG A 46 6.81 5.45 0.69
C ARG A 46 5.53 5.80 -0.06
N ALA A 47 4.45 6.03 0.67
CA ALA A 47 3.17 6.48 0.14
C ALA A 47 3.29 7.75 -0.72
N GLN A 48 4.03 8.75 -0.25
CA GLN A 48 4.25 9.99 -1.00
C GLN A 48 4.97 9.72 -2.34
N ARG A 49 6.03 8.90 -2.34
CA ARG A 49 6.79 8.54 -3.54
C ARG A 49 5.96 7.70 -4.51
N LEU A 50 5.12 6.80 -3.99
CA LEU A 50 4.18 6.01 -4.76
C LEU A 50 3.20 6.90 -5.53
N LEU A 51 2.51 7.80 -4.82
CA LEU A 51 1.56 8.74 -5.44
C LEU A 51 2.26 9.66 -6.45
N GLN A 52 3.48 10.09 -6.14
CA GLN A 52 4.32 10.86 -7.05
C GLN A 52 4.71 10.11 -8.32
N ALA A 53 5.01 8.81 -8.23
CA ALA A 53 5.33 7.98 -9.39
C ALA A 53 4.10 7.84 -10.29
N ILE A 54 2.94 7.52 -9.70
CA ILE A 54 1.67 7.36 -10.43
C ILE A 54 1.26 8.67 -11.11
N ALA A 55 1.30 9.80 -10.39
CA ALA A 55 0.93 11.11 -10.95
C ALA A 55 1.81 11.46 -12.16
N ARG A 56 3.13 11.24 -12.07
CA ARG A 56 4.06 11.48 -13.18
C ARG A 56 3.82 10.55 -14.35
N LYS A 57 3.56 9.27 -14.08
CA LYS A 57 3.24 8.27 -15.11
C LYS A 57 1.96 8.67 -15.87
N ARG A 58 0.90 9.05 -15.16
CA ARG A 58 -0.36 9.53 -15.75
C ARG A 58 -0.16 10.77 -16.61
N GLN A 59 0.61 11.74 -16.14
CA GLN A 59 0.95 12.93 -16.92
C GLN A 59 1.67 12.59 -18.23
N LEU A 60 2.62 11.65 -18.19
CA LEU A 60 3.36 11.22 -19.39
C LEU A 60 2.49 10.46 -20.39
N GLU A 61 1.52 9.69 -19.89
CA GLU A 61 0.54 8.96 -20.70
C GLU A 61 -0.69 9.81 -21.09
N ARG A 62 -0.72 11.10 -20.72
CA ARG A 62 -1.84 12.03 -20.97
C ARG A 62 -3.18 11.55 -20.39
N LEU A 63 -3.12 10.96 -19.20
CA LEU A 63 -4.27 10.44 -18.44
C LEU A 63 -4.74 11.41 -17.35
N ASP A 64 -4.61 12.72 -17.61
CA ASP A 64 -4.91 13.80 -16.66
C ASP A 64 -6.41 14.00 -16.45
N ASN A 65 -7.23 13.53 -17.40
CA ASN A 65 -8.69 13.56 -17.33
C ASN A 65 -9.30 12.43 -16.47
N LEU A 66 -8.52 11.41 -16.10
CA LEU A 66 -9.01 10.36 -15.21
C LEU A 66 -9.23 10.93 -13.79
N PRO A 67 -10.17 10.38 -13.00
CA PRO A 67 -10.35 10.84 -11.62
C PRO A 67 -9.08 10.66 -10.77
N PRO A 68 -8.94 11.39 -9.65
CA PRO A 68 -7.80 11.26 -8.75
C PRO A 68 -7.52 9.82 -8.32
N VAL A 69 -6.26 9.57 -7.94
CA VAL A 69 -5.89 8.31 -7.28
C VAL A 69 -6.48 8.33 -5.87
N GLU A 70 -7.20 7.27 -5.51
CA GLU A 70 -7.73 7.04 -4.17
C GLU A 70 -6.66 6.32 -3.34
N TYR A 71 -6.24 6.94 -2.25
CA TYR A 71 -5.28 6.37 -1.33
C TYR A 71 -5.89 6.25 0.06
N LEU A 72 -5.93 5.02 0.56
CA LEU A 72 -6.37 4.68 1.90
C LEU A 72 -5.18 4.20 2.74
N GLY A 73 -4.92 4.87 3.86
CA GLY A 73 -3.90 4.44 4.81
C GLY A 73 -4.49 3.99 6.14
N ILE A 74 -4.07 2.83 6.64
CA ILE A 74 -4.39 2.35 7.99
C ILE A 74 -3.10 2.31 8.80
N ASP A 75 -3.06 3.04 9.91
CA ASP A 75 -1.91 3.10 10.81
C ASP A 75 -2.39 3.48 12.23
N LEU A 76 -1.56 3.23 13.24
CA LEU A 76 -1.77 3.71 14.59
C LEU A 76 -1.51 5.23 14.71
N PHE A 77 -0.68 5.81 13.84
CA PHE A 77 -0.28 7.22 13.91
C PHE A 77 0.19 7.61 15.32
N GLU A 78 -0.35 8.70 15.88
CA GLU A 78 -0.02 9.23 17.21
C GLU A 78 -0.29 8.22 18.32
N ALA A 79 -1.29 7.33 18.17
CA ALA A 79 -1.58 6.29 19.15
C ALA A 79 -0.50 5.20 19.23
N GLY A 80 0.33 5.07 18.19
CA GLY A 80 1.47 4.15 18.12
C GLY A 80 2.82 4.84 18.28
N ASN A 81 2.87 6.08 18.76
CA ASN A 81 4.06 6.94 18.75
C ASN A 81 4.64 7.19 17.35
N GLY A 82 3.79 7.11 16.32
CA GLY A 82 4.13 7.35 14.92
C GLY A 82 3.95 8.80 14.48
N ALA A 83 3.93 9.02 13.16
CA ALA A 83 3.75 10.35 12.58
C ALA A 83 2.35 10.92 12.85
N SER A 84 2.24 12.26 12.93
CA SER A 84 0.94 12.91 13.12
C SER A 84 0.02 12.64 11.93
N LEU A 85 -1.23 12.26 12.21
CA LEU A 85 -2.28 12.04 11.22
C LEU A 85 -2.42 13.26 10.29
N LYS A 86 -2.39 14.47 10.88
CA LYS A 86 -2.52 15.73 10.14
C LYS A 86 -1.34 15.97 9.20
N GLU A 87 -0.12 15.67 9.65
CA GLU A 87 1.09 15.85 8.85
C GLU A 87 1.13 14.87 7.69
N VAL A 88 0.81 13.60 7.94
CA VAL A 88 0.70 12.57 6.91
C VAL A 88 -0.37 12.95 5.89
N TYR A 89 -1.55 13.38 6.34
CA TYR A 89 -2.63 13.80 5.44
C TYR A 89 -2.19 14.97 4.55
N ARG A 90 -1.57 16.01 5.13
CA ARG A 90 -1.06 17.17 4.39
C ARG A 90 0.00 16.76 3.38
N LEU A 91 0.92 15.87 3.77
CA LEU A 91 1.99 15.39 2.90
C LEU A 91 1.42 14.68 1.67
N LEU A 92 0.49 13.75 1.87
CA LEU A 92 -0.06 12.92 0.78
C LEU A 92 -1.02 13.69 -0.11
N ARG A 93 -1.85 14.58 0.45
CA ARG A 93 -2.80 15.39 -0.32
C ARG A 93 -2.11 16.36 -1.29
N SER A 94 -0.88 16.79 -0.97
CA SER A 94 -0.10 17.66 -1.87
C SER A 94 0.15 17.07 -3.27
N GLY A 95 0.03 15.74 -3.42
CA GLY A 95 0.18 15.03 -4.68
C GLY A 95 -1.07 14.94 -5.55
N GLY A 96 -2.19 15.57 -5.14
CA GLY A 96 -3.45 15.57 -5.91
C GLY A 96 -4.26 14.27 -5.79
N ALA A 97 -3.87 13.37 -4.88
CA ALA A 97 -4.63 12.16 -4.57
C ALA A 97 -5.82 12.46 -3.64
N GLN A 98 -6.88 11.66 -3.76
CA GLN A 98 -7.95 11.60 -2.78
C GLN A 98 -7.49 10.70 -1.63
N VAL A 99 -7.06 11.32 -0.53
CA VAL A 99 -6.49 10.63 0.62
C VAL A 99 -7.55 10.41 1.68
N ARG A 100 -7.64 9.19 2.22
CA ARG A 100 -8.36 8.86 3.45
C ARG A 100 -7.39 8.14 4.38
N LEU A 101 -7.33 8.55 5.64
CA LEU A 101 -6.49 7.92 6.64
C LEU A 101 -7.39 7.42 7.78
N LEU A 102 -7.22 6.16 8.16
CA LEU A 102 -7.98 5.51 9.21
C LEU A 102 -7.03 5.22 10.38
N PRO A 103 -7.10 6.02 11.46
CA PRO A 103 -6.31 5.76 12.66
C PRO A 103 -6.88 4.54 13.40
N GLY A 104 -6.03 3.55 13.68
CA GLY A 104 -6.42 2.40 14.48
C GLY A 104 -5.59 1.15 14.20
N GLU A 105 -5.78 0.14 15.05
CA GLU A 105 -5.16 -1.16 14.85
C GLU A 105 -5.71 -1.80 13.56
N PRO A 106 -4.84 -2.38 12.70
CA PRO A 106 -5.24 -2.89 11.39
C PRO A 106 -6.41 -3.88 11.37
N LEU A 107 -6.40 -4.89 12.23
CA LEU A 107 -7.47 -5.89 12.28
C LEU A 107 -8.81 -5.28 12.67
N ALA A 108 -8.83 -4.46 13.74
CA ALA A 108 -10.03 -3.77 14.21
C ALA A 108 -10.56 -2.77 13.16
N THR A 109 -9.66 -2.07 12.47
CA THR A 109 -10.02 -1.09 11.44
C THR A 109 -10.62 -1.78 10.22
N LEU A 110 -10.00 -2.87 9.74
CA LEU A 110 -10.55 -3.66 8.65
C LEU A 110 -11.90 -4.30 9.00
N ALA A 111 -12.05 -4.80 10.23
CA ALA A 111 -13.32 -5.35 10.69
C ALA A 111 -14.46 -4.32 10.62
N ARG A 112 -14.16 -3.05 10.92
CA ARG A 112 -15.13 -1.96 10.87
C ARG A 112 -15.40 -1.45 9.46
N TRP A 113 -14.35 -1.28 8.66
CA TRP A 113 -14.43 -0.50 7.41
C TRP A 113 -14.36 -1.34 6.13
N SER A 114 -14.01 -2.63 6.17
CA SER A 114 -13.77 -3.44 4.96
C SER A 114 -14.90 -3.39 3.93
N ASN A 115 -16.17 -3.35 4.38
CA ASN A 115 -17.33 -3.23 3.49
C ASN A 115 -17.41 -1.88 2.77
N GLU A 116 -16.97 -0.80 3.41
CA GLU A 116 -16.94 0.55 2.81
C GLU A 116 -15.69 0.76 1.95
N ILE A 117 -14.57 0.13 2.32
CA ILE A 117 -13.35 0.17 1.53
C ILE A 117 -13.60 -0.50 0.19
N GLY A 118 -14.23 -1.68 0.15
CA GLY A 118 -14.44 -2.40 -1.12
C GLY A 118 -13.11 -2.79 -1.81
N PRO A 119 -13.18 -3.17 -3.10
CA PRO A 119 -12.00 -3.68 -3.82
C PRO A 119 -10.97 -2.59 -4.13
N VAL A 120 -9.68 -2.93 -4.07
CA VAL A 120 -8.55 -2.06 -4.39
C VAL A 120 -7.68 -2.64 -5.50
N ASP A 121 -6.98 -1.80 -6.26
CA ASP A 121 -6.06 -2.26 -7.31
C ASP A 121 -4.74 -2.74 -6.71
N LEU A 122 -4.31 -2.12 -5.60
CA LEU A 122 -3.07 -2.41 -4.91
C LEU A 122 -3.29 -2.40 -3.40
N LEU A 123 -2.98 -3.52 -2.75
CA LEU A 123 -2.95 -3.69 -1.31
C LEU A 123 -1.51 -3.86 -0.85
N LEU A 124 -1.05 -3.00 0.05
CA LEU A 124 0.28 -3.03 0.65
C LEU A 124 0.16 -3.39 2.13
N LEU A 125 0.83 -4.47 2.54
CA LEU A 125 0.95 -4.88 3.94
C LEU A 125 2.38 -4.69 4.41
N SER A 126 2.66 -3.56 5.05
CA SER A 126 3.98 -3.24 5.59
C SER A 126 4.24 -4.03 6.87
N ASN A 127 5.50 -4.33 7.16
CA ASN A 127 5.85 -5.15 8.32
C ASN A 127 5.44 -4.48 9.65
N SER A 128 5.48 -3.14 9.69
CA SER A 128 4.97 -2.34 10.83
C SER A 128 3.47 -2.48 11.07
N GLY A 129 2.71 -2.87 10.05
CA GLY A 129 1.28 -3.15 10.16
C GLY A 129 0.94 -4.42 10.94
N GLY A 130 1.93 -5.16 11.45
CA GLY A 130 1.72 -6.29 12.36
C GLY A 130 0.96 -7.48 11.76
N TRP A 131 0.77 -7.52 10.43
CA TRP A 131 -0.02 -8.55 9.75
C TRP A 131 0.54 -9.97 9.97
N GLN A 132 1.84 -10.12 10.18
CA GLN A 132 2.49 -11.40 10.50
C GLN A 132 2.00 -11.99 11.83
N GLN A 133 1.69 -11.11 12.79
CA GLN A 133 1.24 -11.47 14.14
C GLN A 133 -0.29 -11.60 14.21
N SER A 134 -0.99 -11.17 13.15
CA SER A 134 -2.46 -11.17 13.08
C SER A 134 -2.98 -12.06 11.93
N PRO A 135 -2.99 -13.40 12.09
CA PRO A 135 -3.52 -14.31 11.07
C PRO A 135 -4.96 -14.00 10.64
N ARG A 136 -5.75 -13.37 11.52
CA ARG A 136 -7.13 -12.98 11.24
C ARG A 136 -7.25 -11.89 10.17
N LEU A 137 -6.19 -11.13 9.91
CA LEU A 137 -6.18 -10.10 8.86
C LEU A 137 -6.43 -10.74 7.47
N TRP A 138 -5.96 -11.97 7.26
CA TRP A 138 -6.15 -12.72 6.01
C TRP A 138 -7.61 -13.02 5.65
N TYR A 139 -8.55 -12.96 6.60
CA TYR A 139 -9.97 -13.12 6.30
C TYR A 139 -10.58 -11.92 5.58
N PHE A 140 -9.97 -10.73 5.73
CA PHE A 140 -10.46 -9.50 5.11
C PHE A 140 -9.86 -9.27 3.73
N VAL A 141 -8.63 -9.72 3.49
CA VAL A 141 -7.90 -9.54 2.23
C VAL A 141 -8.72 -9.93 0.98
N PRO A 142 -9.43 -11.09 0.92
CA PRO A 142 -10.21 -11.45 -0.25
C PRO A 142 -11.35 -10.49 -0.59
N ARG A 143 -11.91 -9.81 0.42
CA ARG A 143 -13.01 -8.84 0.24
C ARG A 143 -12.53 -7.51 -0.33
N LEU A 144 -11.23 -7.26 -0.21
CA LEU A 144 -10.55 -6.06 -0.70
C LEU A 144 -9.93 -6.28 -2.08
N MET A 145 -10.01 -7.50 -2.64
CA MET A 145 -9.32 -7.86 -3.86
C MET A 145 -10.30 -8.33 -4.95
N THR A 146 -9.90 -8.08 -6.19
CA THR A 146 -10.45 -8.60 -7.44
C THR A 146 -9.37 -9.43 -8.14
N GLU A 147 -9.70 -10.05 -9.26
CA GLU A 147 -8.74 -10.84 -10.05
C GLU A 147 -7.55 -10.02 -10.56
N SER A 148 -7.75 -8.71 -10.79
CA SER A 148 -6.69 -7.78 -11.21
C SER A 148 -5.97 -7.11 -10.04
N SER A 149 -6.45 -7.28 -8.81
CA SER A 149 -5.84 -6.68 -7.63
C SER A 149 -4.48 -7.29 -7.33
N ILE A 150 -3.56 -6.46 -6.88
CA ILE A 150 -2.20 -6.86 -6.54
C ILE A 150 -2.00 -6.70 -5.05
N LEU A 151 -1.54 -7.78 -4.40
CA LEU A 151 -1.16 -7.78 -3.00
C LEU A 151 0.37 -7.81 -2.90
N LEU A 152 0.95 -6.78 -2.28
CA LEU A 152 2.36 -6.75 -1.91
C LEU A 152 2.50 -6.78 -0.40
N VAL A 153 3.45 -7.58 0.07
CA VAL A 153 3.68 -7.83 1.48
C VAL A 153 5.15 -7.60 1.79
N GLU A 154 5.42 -6.83 2.84
CA GLU A 154 6.77 -6.54 3.29
C GLU A 154 7.24 -7.58 4.28
N HIS A 155 8.30 -8.30 3.92
CA HIS A 155 8.99 -9.23 4.78
C HIS A 155 10.22 -8.56 5.38
N ARG A 156 10.53 -8.91 6.63
CA ARG A 156 11.78 -8.54 7.30
C ARG A 156 12.63 -9.78 7.47
N ASP A 157 13.81 -9.78 6.86
CA ASP A 157 14.78 -10.85 7.05
C ASP A 157 15.49 -10.68 8.40
N SER A 158 16.12 -11.76 8.86
CA SER A 158 16.86 -11.81 10.13
C SER A 158 18.02 -10.79 10.24
N GLY A 159 18.41 -10.16 9.13
CA GLY A 159 19.51 -9.19 9.04
C GLY A 159 19.08 -7.76 8.69
N GLU A 160 17.97 -7.28 9.27
CA GLU A 160 17.39 -5.92 9.13
C GLU A 160 16.89 -5.52 7.73
N LYS A 161 17.27 -6.25 6.67
CA LYS A 161 16.80 -6.00 5.31
C LYS A 161 15.31 -6.29 5.20
N THR A 162 14.58 -5.39 4.55
CA THR A 162 13.19 -5.63 4.13
C THR A 162 13.13 -5.89 2.64
N HIS A 163 12.21 -6.76 2.23
CA HIS A 163 11.89 -6.99 0.83
C HIS A 163 10.38 -7.08 0.66
N TRP A 164 9.91 -6.69 -0.52
CA TRP A 164 8.50 -6.75 -0.88
C TRP A 164 8.27 -7.95 -1.79
N GLU A 165 7.30 -8.77 -1.43
CA GLU A 165 6.87 -9.92 -2.23
C GLU A 165 5.47 -9.68 -2.78
N ARG A 166 5.25 -10.03 -4.04
CA ARG A 166 3.89 -10.12 -4.61
C ARG A 166 3.30 -11.48 -4.27
N LEU A 167 2.21 -11.50 -3.51
CA LEU A 167 1.51 -12.74 -3.20
C LEU A 167 0.49 -13.09 -4.28
N GLY A 168 0.63 -14.29 -4.84
CA GLY A 168 -0.35 -14.88 -5.75
C GLY A 168 -1.51 -15.57 -5.01
N GLN A 169 -2.56 -15.92 -5.75
CA GLN A 169 -3.78 -16.53 -5.21
C GLN A 169 -3.51 -17.82 -4.41
N LEU A 170 -2.61 -18.69 -4.90
CA LEU A 170 -2.22 -19.93 -4.23
C LEU A 170 -1.54 -19.68 -2.87
N GLN A 171 -0.77 -18.61 -2.74
CA GLN A 171 -0.12 -18.25 -1.48
C GLN A 171 -1.14 -17.65 -0.50
N LEU A 172 -2.07 -16.84 -0.99
CA LEU A 172 -3.17 -16.30 -0.18
C LEU A 172 -4.04 -17.41 0.41
N ASP A 173 -4.35 -18.45 -0.37
CA ASP A 173 -5.15 -19.57 0.13
C ASP A 173 -4.40 -20.42 1.16
N ARG A 174 -3.07 -20.54 1.05
CA ARG A 174 -2.23 -21.15 2.10
C ARG A 174 -2.26 -20.35 3.39
N LEU A 175 -2.20 -19.02 3.30
CA LEU A 175 -2.22 -18.14 4.47
C LEU A 175 -3.56 -18.18 5.21
N LYS A 176 -4.67 -18.28 4.47
CA LYS A 176 -6.00 -18.54 5.06
C LYS A 176 -6.05 -19.86 5.81
N LYS A 177 -5.61 -20.96 5.19
CA LYS A 177 -5.59 -22.29 5.82
C LYS A 177 -4.79 -22.29 7.12
N THR A 178 -3.64 -21.62 7.15
CA THR A 178 -2.84 -21.47 8.36
C THR A 178 -3.57 -20.65 9.44
N ALA A 179 -4.32 -19.62 9.05
CA ALA A 179 -5.14 -18.84 9.98
C ALA A 179 -6.31 -19.66 10.56
N ASP A 180 -6.91 -20.55 9.76
CA ASP A 180 -7.96 -21.47 10.19
C ASP A 180 -7.43 -22.54 11.15
N LEU A 181 -6.25 -23.12 10.86
CA LEU A 181 -5.61 -24.12 11.73
C LEU A 181 -5.29 -23.56 13.12
N ARG A 182 -4.85 -22.30 13.22
CA ARG A 182 -4.59 -21.62 14.50
C ARG A 182 -5.87 -21.27 15.29
N ARG A 183 -7.06 -21.43 14.70
CA ARG A 183 -8.35 -21.27 15.40
C ARG A 183 -8.80 -22.56 16.09
N ALA A 184 -8.33 -23.71 15.61
CA ALA A 184 -8.73 -25.03 16.09
C ALA A 184 -7.84 -25.61 17.20
N ALA A 185 -6.70 -24.95 17.49
CA ALA A 185 -5.78 -25.26 18.58
C ALA A 185 -5.97 -24.27 19.73
#